data_AF-A0A1H5VM99-F1
#
_entry.id   AF-A0A1H5VM99-F1
#
_cell.length_a   1.000
_cell.length_b   1.000
_cell.length_c   1.000
_cell.angle_alpha   90.00
_cell.angle_beta   90.00
_cell.angle_gamma   90.00
#
_symmetry.space_group_name_H-M   'P 1'
#
loop_
_entity.id
_entity.type
_entity.pdbx_description
1 polymer ?
#
loop_
_entity_poly.entity_id
_entity_poly.type
_entity_poly.pdbx_seq_one_letter_code
_entity_poly.pdbx_strand_id
1 'polypeptide(L)'
;MKRILIRSGKSPFHAATHAEYLHRDLFGTNSGNLLFSDAVHRMLLTADTEVTSNGIRTDPSPERAAQINEEYDVFVVPLANAFRPTFHASLDRLSTLIEQLTIPVVVTGVGAQVGADYDTEELRPMEQSVRRFVSAVLDRSATIGVRGELTASYLNGLGFAQVDIIGCPSMFLHGDVFPTPSDPGTLGPDARIAINLSPDAIPVGDIGGIARHAFERFPALTYYAQNLVDAELLFWGDTSAEAGRHGSFPLQLTHELFQQNKVRVPLDPRTWLDELAGHDFAYGTRIHGNIAALLAGTPAVVLAHDSRTLELCRYFDLPHRMLTDLPADTDPAELHAQADFSGLLNGHKERFTRYTDFLDRNDLANTYDHGDAGAAFDARLAATELPPSVTVWDGGDDGALRYRFARLREQITDNRTSAERRANELAKKNKELQKRITAADTRHSTVEKELDALRKRVTAAEKRVSGIERRALVRIGPALRRRVPRVERKTED
;
A
#
# COMPACT_ATOMS: atom_id res chain seq x y z
N MET A 1 4.27 -21.78 -28.98
CA MET A 1 4.56 -21.29 -27.62
C MET A 1 3.50 -20.28 -27.23
N LYS A 2 2.90 -20.41 -26.04
CA LYS A 2 1.91 -19.49 -25.47
C LYS A 2 2.66 -18.29 -24.85
N ARG A 3 2.31 -17.08 -25.28
CA ARG A 3 2.95 -15.81 -24.87
C ARG A 3 2.20 -15.23 -23.69
N ILE A 4 2.84 -15.24 -22.53
CA ILE A 4 2.27 -14.82 -21.25
C ILE A 4 2.81 -13.44 -20.89
N LEU A 5 1.92 -12.47 -20.75
CA LEU A 5 2.25 -11.17 -20.17
C LEU A 5 2.05 -11.25 -18.65
N ILE A 6 3.01 -10.77 -17.86
CA ILE A 6 2.90 -10.70 -16.40
C ILE A 6 2.95 -9.26 -15.93
N ARG A 7 2.10 -8.93 -14.94
CA ARG A 7 2.22 -7.70 -14.17
C ARG A 7 3.43 -7.75 -13.22
N SER A 8 4.60 -7.36 -13.72
CA SER A 8 5.86 -7.37 -12.97
C SER A 8 6.79 -6.25 -13.45
N GLY A 9 7.71 -5.82 -12.59
CA GLY A 9 8.55 -4.66 -12.88
C GLY A 9 9.68 -4.93 -13.86
N LYS A 10 10.25 -6.13 -13.80
CA LYS A 10 11.32 -6.61 -14.68
C LYS A 10 11.16 -8.11 -14.92
N SER A 11 11.92 -8.65 -15.86
CA SER A 11 12.13 -10.11 -15.94
C SER A 11 13.11 -10.52 -14.83
N PRO A 12 12.97 -11.72 -14.23
CA PRO A 12 13.97 -12.26 -13.29
C PRO A 12 15.38 -12.30 -13.90
N PHE A 13 15.47 -12.50 -15.22
CA PHE A 13 16.73 -12.57 -15.97
C PHE A 13 17.29 -11.21 -16.39
N HIS A 14 16.61 -10.10 -16.08
CA HIS A 14 17.11 -8.76 -16.37
C HIS A 14 17.97 -8.25 -15.21
N ALA A 15 19.28 -8.22 -15.40
CA ALA A 15 20.24 -7.64 -14.48
C ALA A 15 20.26 -6.11 -14.57
N ALA A 16 19.30 -5.47 -13.91
CA ALA A 16 19.23 -4.00 -13.84
C ALA A 16 20.27 -3.45 -12.84
N THR A 17 20.85 -2.29 -13.15
CA THR A 17 21.73 -1.57 -12.21
C THR A 17 20.94 -0.94 -11.05
N HIS A 18 21.57 -0.65 -9.91
CA HIS A 18 20.91 0.09 -8.82
C HIS A 18 20.27 1.40 -9.30
N ALA A 19 20.96 2.13 -10.19
CA ALA A 19 20.45 3.35 -10.81
C ALA A 19 19.17 3.10 -11.62
N GLU A 20 19.12 2.04 -12.44
CA GLU A 20 17.92 1.70 -13.20
C GLU A 20 16.74 1.32 -12.28
N TYR A 21 16.99 0.51 -11.26
CA TYR A 21 15.99 0.12 -10.28
C TYR A 21 15.32 1.32 -9.63
N LEU A 22 16.13 2.28 -9.16
CA LEU A 22 15.64 3.50 -8.53
C LEU A 22 14.95 4.43 -9.55
N HIS A 23 15.50 4.55 -10.75
CA HIS A 23 14.96 5.44 -11.78
C HIS A 23 13.58 4.98 -12.27
N ARG A 24 13.41 3.68 -12.47
CA ARG A 24 12.21 3.08 -13.08
C ARG A 24 11.25 2.49 -12.07
N ASP A 25 11.64 2.42 -10.79
CA ASP A 25 10.90 1.74 -9.72
C ASP A 25 10.53 0.29 -10.10
N LEU A 26 11.54 -0.52 -10.45
CA LEU A 26 11.33 -1.88 -10.96
C LEU A 26 10.79 -2.87 -9.92
N PHE A 27 10.68 -2.48 -8.64
CA PHE A 27 10.06 -3.28 -7.58
C PHE A 27 8.77 -2.66 -7.02
N GLY A 28 8.32 -1.54 -7.57
CA GLY A 28 6.97 -1.01 -7.33
C GLY A 28 6.81 -0.56 -5.90
N THR A 29 7.76 0.26 -5.48
CA THR A 29 7.97 0.85 -4.17
C THR A 29 8.31 -0.11 -3.04
N ASN A 30 8.21 -1.44 -3.24
CA ASN A 30 8.54 -2.43 -2.22
C ASN A 30 9.21 -3.71 -2.76
N SER A 31 10.39 -4.08 -2.23
CA SER A 31 11.15 -5.27 -2.66
C SER A 31 10.36 -6.59 -2.56
N GLY A 32 9.42 -6.70 -1.63
CA GLY A 32 8.55 -7.86 -1.49
C GLY A 32 7.68 -8.14 -2.72
N ASN A 33 7.46 -7.15 -3.59
CA ASN A 33 6.74 -7.36 -4.84
C ASN A 33 7.49 -8.24 -5.84
N LEU A 34 8.83 -8.26 -5.75
CA LEU A 34 9.66 -9.08 -6.61
C LEU A 34 9.48 -10.56 -6.28
N LEU A 35 9.37 -10.95 -4.99
CA LEU A 35 9.23 -12.35 -4.59
C LEU A 35 8.04 -13.04 -5.26
N PHE A 36 6.85 -12.42 -5.21
CA PHE A 36 5.66 -13.05 -5.78
C PHE A 36 5.59 -12.90 -7.29
N SER A 37 6.21 -11.88 -7.89
CA SER A 37 6.24 -11.76 -9.34
C SER A 37 7.24 -12.73 -9.96
N ASP A 38 8.44 -12.87 -9.38
CA ASP A 38 9.44 -13.85 -9.81
C ASP A 38 8.95 -15.29 -9.61
N ALA A 39 8.23 -15.58 -8.52
CA ALA A 39 7.61 -16.89 -8.34
C ALA A 39 6.62 -17.21 -9.46
N VAL A 40 5.76 -16.26 -9.87
CA VAL A 40 4.84 -16.47 -10.98
C VAL A 40 5.58 -16.57 -12.33
N HIS A 41 6.67 -15.82 -12.53
CA HIS A 41 7.55 -16.00 -13.70
C HIS A 41 8.12 -17.42 -13.76
N ARG A 42 8.66 -17.92 -12.64
CA ARG A 42 9.21 -19.29 -12.53
C ARG A 42 8.14 -20.34 -12.82
N MET A 43 6.95 -20.19 -12.23
CA MET A 43 5.84 -21.12 -12.39
C MET A 43 5.35 -21.21 -13.82
N LEU A 44 5.25 -20.08 -14.52
CA LEU A 44 4.65 -20.03 -15.85
C LEU A 44 5.66 -20.23 -16.98
N LEU A 45 6.95 -20.40 -16.67
CA LEU A 45 7.97 -20.73 -17.66
C LEU A 45 8.09 -22.24 -17.84
N THR A 46 7.74 -22.71 -19.04
CA THR A 46 7.77 -24.10 -19.48
C THR A 46 8.42 -24.18 -20.86
N ALA A 47 8.57 -25.39 -21.42
CA ALA A 47 9.07 -25.56 -22.78
C ALA A 47 8.15 -24.93 -23.85
N ASP A 48 6.87 -24.76 -23.54
CA ASP A 48 5.83 -24.27 -24.47
C ASP A 48 5.34 -22.86 -24.15
N THR A 49 5.94 -22.16 -23.19
CA THR A 49 5.54 -20.81 -22.79
C THR A 49 6.69 -19.81 -22.88
N GLU A 50 6.35 -18.57 -23.23
CA GLU A 50 7.25 -17.42 -23.12
C GLU A 50 6.63 -16.42 -22.16
N VAL A 51 7.43 -15.90 -21.22
CA VAL A 51 6.93 -15.05 -20.14
C VAL A 51 7.60 -13.68 -20.17
N THR A 52 6.78 -12.63 -20.28
CA THR A 52 7.24 -11.24 -20.46
C THR A 52 6.65 -10.32 -19.40
N SER A 53 7.48 -9.44 -18.85
CA SER A 53 7.05 -8.43 -17.87
C SER A 53 6.50 -7.19 -18.56
N ASN A 54 5.35 -6.68 -18.12
CA ASN A 54 4.73 -5.48 -18.68
C ASN A 54 5.19 -4.15 -18.05
N GLY A 55 5.99 -4.22 -16.98
CA GLY A 55 6.28 -3.08 -16.11
C GLY A 55 5.18 -2.83 -15.07
N ILE A 56 5.55 -2.45 -13.84
CA ILE A 56 4.60 -2.28 -12.72
C ILE A 56 3.50 -1.25 -12.98
N ARG A 57 3.82 -0.20 -13.75
CA ARG A 57 2.93 0.91 -14.04
C ARG A 57 1.94 0.50 -15.13
N THR A 58 0.66 0.49 -14.78
CA THR A 58 -0.41 0.26 -15.76
C THR A 58 -0.54 1.45 -16.71
N ASP A 59 -0.38 1.19 -18.01
CA ASP A 59 -0.80 2.07 -19.09
C ASP A 59 -2.18 1.60 -19.60
N PRO A 60 -3.26 2.37 -19.34
CA PRO A 60 -4.62 2.02 -19.75
C PRO A 60 -4.98 2.51 -21.16
N SER A 61 -4.01 2.96 -21.97
CA SER A 61 -4.27 3.48 -23.30
C SER A 61 -4.84 2.43 -24.26
N PRO A 62 -5.74 2.81 -25.19
CA PRO A 62 -6.24 1.90 -26.21
C PRO A 62 -5.13 1.29 -27.07
N GLU A 63 -4.07 2.06 -27.35
CA GLU A 63 -2.91 1.59 -28.10
C GLU A 63 -2.20 0.45 -27.37
N ARG A 64 -2.00 0.58 -26.05
CA ARG A 64 -1.39 -0.47 -25.25
C ARG A 64 -2.31 -1.70 -25.14
N ALA A 65 -3.61 -1.51 -24.99
CA ALA A 65 -4.56 -2.62 -24.95
C ALA A 65 -4.57 -3.40 -26.28
N ALA A 66 -4.59 -2.71 -27.42
CA ALA A 66 -4.52 -3.32 -28.75
C ALA A 66 -3.22 -4.10 -28.94
N GLN A 67 -2.09 -3.53 -28.54
CA GLN A 67 -0.80 -4.22 -28.56
C GLN A 67 -0.83 -5.50 -27.72
N ILE A 68 -1.39 -5.44 -26.51
CA ILE A 68 -1.45 -6.62 -25.63
C ILE A 68 -2.30 -7.73 -26.26
N ASN A 69 -3.44 -7.38 -26.86
CA ASN A 69 -4.33 -8.35 -27.52
C ASN A 69 -3.70 -9.01 -28.76
N GLU A 70 -2.77 -8.34 -29.44
CA GLU A 70 -2.06 -8.86 -30.61
C GLU A 70 -0.84 -9.72 -30.22
N GLU A 71 -0.08 -9.27 -29.22
CA GLU A 71 1.22 -9.82 -28.87
C GLU A 71 1.17 -10.95 -27.84
N TYR A 72 0.10 -11.08 -27.06
CA TYR A 72 0.04 -12.04 -25.95
C TYR A 72 -1.23 -12.89 -26.01
N ASP A 73 -1.16 -14.06 -25.40
CA ASP A 73 -2.26 -15.03 -25.37
C ASP A 73 -2.97 -15.05 -24.01
N VAL A 74 -2.33 -14.52 -22.96
CA VAL A 74 -2.91 -14.33 -21.61
C VAL A 74 -2.17 -13.24 -20.85
N PHE A 75 -2.90 -12.48 -20.01
CA PHE A 75 -2.32 -11.52 -19.07
C PHE A 75 -2.50 -11.99 -17.62
N VAL A 76 -1.40 -12.29 -16.94
CA VAL A 76 -1.37 -12.75 -15.55
C VAL A 76 -0.99 -11.61 -14.63
N VAL A 77 -1.79 -11.41 -13.58
CA VAL A 77 -1.74 -10.23 -12.72
C VAL A 77 -1.50 -10.64 -11.27
N PRO A 78 -0.24 -10.85 -10.86
CA PRO A 78 0.08 -11.00 -9.45
C PRO A 78 -0.13 -9.68 -8.72
N LEU A 79 -0.87 -9.73 -7.61
CA LEU A 79 -1.15 -8.60 -6.75
C LEU A 79 -0.76 -8.92 -5.31
N ALA A 80 -0.76 -7.87 -4.49
CA ALA A 80 -0.68 -7.97 -3.04
C ALA A 80 -1.99 -7.45 -2.46
N ASN A 81 -1.89 -6.48 -1.55
CA ASN A 81 -2.97 -5.74 -0.92
C ASN A 81 -3.62 -4.68 -1.84
N ALA A 82 -4.13 -5.07 -3.01
CA ALA A 82 -4.67 -4.12 -3.98
C ALA A 82 -5.99 -3.45 -3.53
N PHE A 83 -6.77 -4.08 -2.65
CA PHE A 83 -7.96 -3.45 -2.07
C PHE A 83 -7.59 -2.65 -0.83
N ARG A 84 -7.07 -1.45 -1.10
CA ARG A 84 -6.74 -0.44 -0.09
C ARG A 84 -6.95 0.96 -0.65
N PRO A 85 -7.36 1.97 0.14
CA PRO A 85 -7.66 3.30 -0.36
C PRO A 85 -6.52 3.95 -1.17
N THR A 86 -5.28 3.78 -0.74
CA THR A 86 -4.10 4.37 -1.42
C THR A 86 -3.81 3.77 -2.80
N PHE A 87 -4.38 2.61 -3.14
CA PHE A 87 -4.22 1.96 -4.44
C PHE A 87 -5.41 2.18 -5.38
N HIS A 88 -6.47 2.86 -4.95
CA HIS A 88 -7.71 3.06 -5.70
C HIS A 88 -7.47 3.49 -7.15
N ALA A 89 -6.68 4.55 -7.37
CA ALA A 89 -6.43 5.07 -8.71
C ALA A 89 -5.64 4.08 -9.60
N SER A 90 -4.78 3.24 -9.02
CA SER A 90 -4.07 2.19 -9.76
C SER A 90 -5.00 1.03 -10.10
N LEU A 91 -5.91 0.68 -9.19
CA LEU A 91 -6.95 -0.31 -9.42
C LEU A 91 -7.85 0.11 -10.59
N ASP A 92 -8.31 1.36 -10.61
CA ASP A 92 -9.15 1.88 -11.70
C ASP A 92 -8.46 1.86 -13.06
N ARG A 93 -7.17 2.23 -13.11
CA ARG A 93 -6.39 2.13 -14.35
C ARG A 93 -6.26 0.69 -14.82
N LEU A 94 -6.05 -0.24 -13.89
CA LEU A 94 -5.97 -1.66 -14.20
C LEU A 94 -7.31 -2.19 -14.71
N SER A 95 -8.43 -1.82 -14.09
CA SER A 95 -9.77 -2.16 -14.60
C SER A 95 -10.00 -1.61 -16.00
N THR A 96 -9.65 -0.34 -16.26
CA THR A 96 -9.77 0.26 -17.60
C THR A 96 -8.94 -0.49 -18.65
N LEU A 97 -7.73 -0.94 -18.31
CA LEU A 97 -6.94 -1.77 -19.22
C LEU A 97 -7.63 -3.12 -19.48
N ILE A 98 -8.00 -3.83 -18.42
CA ILE A 98 -8.60 -5.18 -18.49
C ILE A 98 -9.87 -5.18 -19.32
N GLU A 99 -10.74 -4.18 -19.15
CA GLU A 99 -11.99 -4.04 -19.91
C GLU A 99 -11.78 -3.95 -21.43
N GLN A 100 -10.60 -3.51 -21.88
CA GLN A 100 -10.23 -3.41 -23.30
C GLN A 100 -9.52 -4.67 -23.83
N LEU A 101 -9.15 -5.61 -22.96
CA LEU A 101 -8.49 -6.85 -23.37
C LEU A 101 -9.50 -7.87 -23.89
N THR A 102 -9.12 -8.59 -24.94
CA THR A 102 -9.85 -9.71 -25.55
C THR A 102 -9.26 -11.07 -25.19
N ILE A 103 -8.10 -11.07 -24.52
CA ILE A 103 -7.40 -12.25 -24.04
C ILE A 103 -7.80 -12.56 -22.57
N PRO A 104 -7.59 -13.80 -22.08
CA PRO A 104 -7.77 -14.15 -20.68
C PRO A 104 -6.94 -13.27 -19.75
N VAL A 105 -7.49 -12.98 -18.56
CA VAL A 105 -6.82 -12.18 -17.53
C VAL A 105 -6.93 -12.89 -16.19
N VAL A 106 -5.82 -13.38 -15.65
CA VAL A 106 -5.81 -14.22 -14.44
C VAL A 106 -5.13 -13.49 -13.29
N VAL A 107 -5.84 -13.23 -12.20
CA VAL A 107 -5.29 -12.61 -11.00
C VAL A 107 -4.81 -13.68 -10.02
N THR A 108 -3.49 -13.78 -9.85
CA THR A 108 -2.83 -14.80 -9.01
C THR A 108 -2.56 -14.26 -7.60
N GLY A 109 -3.63 -14.02 -6.86
CA GLY A 109 -3.56 -13.58 -5.46
C GLY A 109 -3.73 -12.08 -5.35
N VAL A 110 -4.86 -11.66 -4.81
CA VAL A 110 -5.15 -10.29 -4.38
C VAL A 110 -5.62 -10.29 -2.92
N GLY A 111 -5.37 -9.21 -2.19
CA GLY A 111 -5.70 -9.06 -0.79
C GLY A 111 -6.40 -7.74 -0.47
N ALA A 112 -7.28 -7.78 0.51
CA ALA A 112 -7.80 -6.62 1.22
C ALA A 112 -6.83 -6.16 2.32
N GLN A 113 -6.82 -4.86 2.61
CA GLN A 113 -6.08 -4.32 3.75
C GLN A 113 -6.98 -3.42 4.57
N VAL A 114 -7.19 -3.87 5.81
CA VAL A 114 -7.97 -3.20 6.87
C VAL A 114 -7.26 -3.38 8.23
N GLY A 115 -7.87 -2.91 9.32
CA GLY A 115 -7.41 -3.16 10.69
C GLY A 115 -7.27 -4.66 11.03
N ALA A 116 -6.52 -4.97 12.08
CA ALA A 116 -6.32 -6.37 12.52
C ALA A 116 -7.61 -7.05 13.02
N ASP A 117 -8.66 -6.27 13.29
CA ASP A 117 -10.03 -6.68 13.62
C ASP A 117 -10.85 -7.14 12.40
N TYR A 118 -10.30 -7.01 11.19
CA TYR A 118 -10.90 -7.43 9.93
C TYR A 118 -12.16 -6.63 9.55
N ASP A 119 -12.31 -5.40 10.07
CA ASP A 119 -13.43 -4.52 9.71
C ASP A 119 -13.28 -3.98 8.28
N THR A 120 -14.17 -4.40 7.38
CA THR A 120 -14.17 -3.98 5.97
C THR A 120 -14.87 -2.64 5.71
N GLU A 121 -15.43 -1.97 6.72
CA GLU A 121 -16.12 -0.69 6.55
C GLU A 121 -15.24 0.39 5.92
N GLU A 122 -13.92 0.38 6.19
CA GLU A 122 -12.95 1.29 5.58
C GLU A 122 -12.84 1.13 4.05
N LEU A 123 -13.23 -0.03 3.51
CA LEU A 123 -13.22 -0.31 2.07
C LEU A 123 -14.51 0.14 1.37
N ARG A 124 -15.55 0.53 2.12
CA ARG A 124 -16.83 0.99 1.55
C ARG A 124 -16.68 2.05 0.45
N PRO A 125 -15.83 3.09 0.61
CA PRO A 125 -15.65 4.12 -0.43
C PRO A 125 -15.08 3.58 -1.75
N MET A 126 -14.44 2.41 -1.75
CA MET A 126 -13.83 1.81 -2.94
C MET A 126 -14.57 0.58 -3.47
N GLU A 127 -15.69 0.18 -2.87
CA GLU A 127 -16.45 -1.00 -3.28
C GLU A 127 -16.83 -0.97 -4.76
N GLN A 128 -17.21 0.20 -5.29
CA GLN A 128 -17.55 0.32 -6.71
C GLN A 128 -16.36 -0.04 -7.62
N SER A 129 -15.17 0.43 -7.27
CA SER A 129 -13.94 0.17 -8.01
C SER A 129 -13.49 -1.28 -7.86
N VAL A 130 -13.67 -1.88 -6.67
CA VAL A 130 -13.44 -3.31 -6.44
C VAL A 130 -14.41 -4.16 -7.27
N ARG A 131 -15.71 -3.85 -7.25
CA ARG A 131 -16.72 -4.55 -8.05
C ARG A 131 -16.38 -4.49 -9.54
N ARG A 132 -16.07 -3.29 -10.05
CA ARG A 132 -15.66 -3.10 -11.44
C ARG A 132 -14.43 -3.94 -11.79
N PHE A 133 -13.39 -3.90 -10.96
CA PHE A 133 -12.18 -4.68 -11.16
C PHE A 133 -12.45 -6.19 -11.19
N VAL A 134 -13.15 -6.71 -10.19
CA VAL A 134 -13.43 -8.15 -10.06
C VAL A 134 -14.35 -8.64 -11.19
N SER A 135 -15.37 -7.87 -11.58
CA SER A 135 -16.18 -8.16 -12.77
C SER A 135 -15.32 -8.24 -14.03
N ALA A 136 -14.46 -7.24 -14.28
CA ALA A 136 -13.63 -7.22 -15.48
C ALA A 136 -12.66 -8.41 -15.57
N VAL A 137 -12.16 -8.88 -14.42
CA VAL A 137 -11.33 -10.10 -14.30
C VAL A 137 -12.16 -11.36 -14.56
N LEU A 138 -13.30 -11.52 -13.88
CA LEU A 138 -14.14 -12.72 -14.00
C LEU A 138 -14.81 -12.85 -15.37
N ASP A 139 -14.99 -11.76 -16.12
CA ASP A 139 -15.39 -11.83 -17.54
C ASP A 139 -14.32 -12.53 -18.42
N ARG A 140 -13.11 -12.75 -17.90
CA ARG A 140 -11.91 -13.23 -18.63
C ARG A 140 -11.16 -14.35 -17.89
N SER A 141 -11.70 -14.84 -16.78
CA SER A 141 -11.05 -15.80 -15.88
C SER A 141 -12.11 -16.73 -15.30
N ALA A 142 -11.80 -17.99 -15.09
CA ALA A 142 -12.74 -18.93 -14.46
C ALA A 142 -12.98 -18.57 -12.99
N THR A 143 -11.93 -18.12 -12.29
CA THR A 143 -11.98 -17.65 -10.91
C THR A 143 -10.97 -16.52 -10.69
N ILE A 144 -11.10 -15.82 -9.56
CA ILE A 144 -10.09 -14.89 -9.05
C ILE A 144 -9.37 -15.49 -7.84
N GLY A 145 -8.04 -15.50 -7.88
CA GLY A 145 -7.21 -15.97 -6.76
C GLY A 145 -7.06 -14.88 -5.70
N VAL A 146 -7.33 -15.21 -4.43
CA VAL A 146 -7.16 -14.32 -3.27
C VAL A 146 -6.15 -14.86 -2.26
N ARG A 147 -5.61 -13.96 -1.44
CA ARG A 147 -4.53 -14.28 -0.49
C ARG A 147 -5.00 -14.96 0.81
N GLY A 148 -6.29 -14.94 1.13
CA GLY A 148 -6.83 -15.58 2.32
C GLY A 148 -8.33 -15.39 2.49
N GLU A 149 -8.84 -15.88 3.63
CA GLU A 149 -10.25 -15.96 3.98
C GLU A 149 -10.91 -14.59 4.15
N LEU A 150 -10.21 -13.59 4.68
CA LEU A 150 -10.74 -12.23 4.84
C LEU A 150 -11.10 -11.65 3.47
N THR A 151 -10.17 -11.73 2.53
CA THR A 151 -10.37 -11.21 1.18
C THR A 151 -11.46 -11.99 0.46
N ALA A 152 -11.51 -13.31 0.63
CA ALA A 152 -12.59 -14.14 0.08
C ALA A 152 -13.96 -13.72 0.63
N SER A 153 -14.07 -13.57 1.96
CA SER A 153 -15.30 -13.14 2.63
C SER A 153 -15.75 -11.76 2.16
N TYR A 154 -14.81 -10.82 2.01
CA TYR A 154 -15.09 -9.49 1.47
C TYR A 154 -15.68 -9.55 0.05
N LEU A 155 -15.06 -10.30 -0.87
CA LEU A 155 -15.57 -10.46 -2.24
C LEU A 155 -16.91 -11.20 -2.30
N ASN A 156 -17.11 -12.21 -1.45
CA ASN A 156 -18.39 -12.91 -1.30
C ASN A 156 -19.48 -11.94 -0.81
N GLY A 157 -19.18 -11.05 0.14
CA GLY A 157 -20.08 -10.00 0.61
C GLY A 157 -20.44 -8.98 -0.49
N LEU A 158 -19.55 -8.79 -1.47
CA LEU A 158 -19.83 -8.03 -2.69
C LEU A 158 -20.61 -8.85 -3.75
N GLY A 159 -20.93 -10.12 -3.51
CA GLY A 159 -21.72 -10.96 -4.41
C GLY A 159 -20.91 -11.72 -5.47
N PHE A 160 -19.59 -11.85 -5.29
CA PHE A 160 -18.75 -12.68 -6.15
C PHE A 160 -18.49 -14.03 -5.51
N ALA A 161 -18.95 -15.12 -6.15
CA ALA A 161 -18.74 -16.48 -5.64
C ALA A 161 -17.56 -17.22 -6.31
N GLN A 162 -17.02 -16.69 -7.41
CA GLN A 162 -15.96 -17.33 -8.21
C GLN A 162 -14.57 -16.99 -7.66
N VAL A 163 -14.35 -17.29 -6.38
CA VAL A 163 -13.17 -16.88 -5.61
C VAL A 163 -12.43 -18.10 -5.08
N ASP A 164 -11.13 -18.21 -5.39
CA ASP A 164 -10.26 -19.27 -4.89
C ASP A 164 -9.25 -18.71 -3.89
N ILE A 165 -9.17 -19.32 -2.69
CA ILE A 165 -8.17 -18.95 -1.68
C ILE A 165 -6.87 -19.71 -1.97
N ILE A 166 -5.89 -18.98 -2.51
CA ILE A 166 -4.63 -19.56 -3.00
C ILE A 166 -3.39 -19.03 -2.28
N GLY A 167 -3.54 -18.01 -1.42
CA GLY A 167 -2.42 -17.42 -0.72
C GLY A 167 -1.53 -16.54 -1.61
N CYS A 168 -0.27 -16.39 -1.20
CA CYS A 168 0.74 -15.62 -1.93
C CYS A 168 1.60 -16.59 -2.78
N PRO A 169 1.74 -16.36 -4.11
CA PRO A 169 2.53 -17.23 -4.98
C PRO A 169 3.99 -17.42 -4.54
N SER A 170 4.58 -16.44 -3.84
CA SER A 170 5.97 -16.54 -3.37
C SER A 170 6.21 -17.75 -2.47
N MET A 171 5.20 -18.24 -1.75
CA MET A 171 5.32 -19.40 -0.86
C MET A 171 5.62 -20.70 -1.62
N PHE A 172 5.32 -20.74 -2.91
CA PHE A 172 5.46 -21.92 -3.77
C PHE A 172 6.65 -21.82 -4.73
N LEU A 173 7.64 -20.96 -4.43
CA LEU A 173 8.85 -20.78 -5.25
C LEU A 173 9.59 -22.11 -5.47
N HIS A 174 9.61 -22.98 -4.45
CA HIS A 174 10.31 -24.28 -4.44
C HIS A 174 9.38 -25.49 -4.70
N GLY A 175 8.15 -25.26 -5.17
CA GLY A 175 7.19 -26.33 -5.48
C GLY A 175 6.43 -26.87 -4.27
N ASP A 176 6.14 -28.18 -4.28
CA ASP A 176 5.34 -28.86 -3.26
C ASP A 176 6.11 -29.18 -1.96
N VAL A 177 7.40 -28.87 -1.91
CA VAL A 177 8.26 -28.98 -0.73
C VAL A 177 8.72 -27.60 -0.30
N PHE A 178 8.41 -27.22 0.94
CA PHE A 178 8.90 -25.99 1.53
C PHE A 178 10.29 -26.22 2.16
N PRO A 179 11.26 -25.29 2.02
CA PRO A 179 12.54 -25.40 2.69
C PRO A 179 12.35 -25.53 4.20
N THR A 180 12.96 -26.56 4.79
CA THR A 180 12.92 -26.72 6.25
C THR A 180 13.78 -25.63 6.88
N PRO A 181 13.22 -24.77 7.74
CA PRO A 181 14.02 -23.79 8.46
C PRO A 181 15.12 -24.45 9.28
N SER A 182 16.31 -23.87 9.28
CA SER A 182 17.43 -24.33 10.11
C SER A 182 17.11 -24.19 11.60
N ASP A 183 17.73 -25.05 12.41
CA ASP A 183 17.72 -24.92 13.87
C ASP A 183 19.12 -24.45 14.33
N PRO A 184 19.31 -23.14 14.58
CA PRO A 184 20.56 -22.61 15.10
C PRO A 184 20.78 -22.92 16.59
N GLY A 185 19.82 -23.59 17.26
CA GLY A 185 19.80 -23.77 18.71
C GLY A 185 19.49 -22.47 19.44
N THR A 186 20.11 -22.27 20.61
CA THR A 186 19.91 -21.03 21.40
C THR A 186 20.67 -19.86 20.78
N LEU A 187 19.95 -18.78 20.49
CA LEU A 187 20.54 -17.56 19.92
C LEU A 187 21.36 -16.80 20.98
N GLY A 188 22.69 -16.80 20.81
CA GLY A 188 23.63 -15.99 21.57
C GLY A 188 24.10 -14.73 20.82
N PRO A 189 24.95 -13.89 21.42
CA PRO A 189 25.38 -12.61 20.82
C PRO A 189 26.01 -12.72 19.42
N ASP A 190 26.66 -13.85 19.12
CA ASP A 190 27.29 -14.10 17.81
C ASP A 190 26.28 -14.46 16.70
N ALA A 191 25.00 -14.64 17.03
CA ALA A 191 23.96 -14.98 16.07
C ALA A 191 23.73 -13.84 15.07
N ARG A 192 23.59 -14.21 13.80
CA ARG A 192 23.28 -13.32 12.67
C ARG A 192 21.78 -13.14 12.57
N ILE A 193 21.30 -12.04 13.14
CA ILE A 193 19.88 -11.69 13.15
C ILE A 193 19.53 -10.78 11.97
N ALA A 194 18.53 -11.16 11.19
CA ALA A 194 17.93 -10.31 10.17
C ALA A 194 16.64 -9.66 10.71
N ILE A 195 16.54 -8.34 10.63
CA ILE A 195 15.28 -7.64 10.94
C ILE A 195 14.68 -7.00 9.70
N ASN A 196 13.36 -6.87 9.67
CA ASN A 196 12.62 -6.12 8.65
C ASN A 196 11.50 -5.30 9.28
N LEU A 197 11.39 -4.02 8.94
CA LEU A 197 10.51 -3.09 9.65
C LEU A 197 9.67 -2.28 8.66
N SER A 198 8.43 -2.03 9.05
CA SER A 198 7.47 -1.18 8.34
C SER A 198 7.26 0.10 9.12
N PRO A 199 7.50 1.29 8.53
CA PRO A 199 7.11 2.56 9.15
C PRO A 199 5.62 2.62 9.50
N ASP A 200 4.76 1.93 8.73
CA ASP A 200 3.32 1.82 8.98
C ASP A 200 2.98 1.10 10.29
N ALA A 201 3.93 0.36 10.87
CA ALA A 201 3.76 -0.34 12.14
C ALA A 201 4.15 0.50 13.38
N ILE A 202 4.76 1.69 13.19
CA ILE A 202 5.13 2.60 14.29
C ILE A 202 3.93 2.98 15.18
N PRO A 203 2.73 3.26 14.63
CA PRO A 203 1.57 3.58 15.47
C PRO A 203 0.99 2.38 16.25
N VAL A 204 1.41 1.15 15.93
CA VAL A 204 0.82 -0.09 16.48
C VAL A 204 1.63 -0.62 17.68
N GLY A 205 2.95 -0.47 17.66
CA GLY A 205 3.82 -0.90 18.76
C GLY A 205 5.25 -0.34 18.63
N ASP A 206 6.05 -0.51 19.68
CA ASP A 206 7.41 0.06 19.75
C ASP A 206 8.45 -0.76 18.96
N ILE A 207 8.29 -0.78 17.63
CA ILE A 207 9.21 -1.45 16.72
C ILE A 207 10.63 -0.87 16.74
N GLY A 208 10.77 0.42 17.13
CA GLY A 208 12.07 1.07 17.29
C GLY A 208 12.79 0.55 18.54
N GLY A 209 12.07 0.40 19.65
CA GLY A 209 12.54 -0.26 20.86
C GLY A 209 12.98 -1.70 20.60
N ILE A 210 12.13 -2.49 19.94
CA ILE A 210 12.44 -3.90 19.60
C ILE A 210 13.71 -4.00 18.73
N ALA A 211 13.84 -3.13 17.73
CA ALA A 211 15.02 -3.10 16.86
C ALA A 211 16.29 -2.70 17.63
N ARG A 212 16.20 -1.70 18.52
CA ARG A 212 17.30 -1.25 19.38
C ARG A 212 17.73 -2.34 20.36
N HIS A 213 16.78 -3.02 21.01
CA HIS A 213 17.07 -4.12 21.93
C HIS A 213 17.84 -5.25 21.23
N ALA A 214 17.39 -5.66 20.04
CA ALA A 214 18.08 -6.67 19.25
C ALA A 214 19.47 -6.18 18.78
N PHE A 215 19.58 -4.92 18.37
CA PHE A 215 20.85 -4.34 17.93
C PHE A 215 21.90 -4.29 19.04
N GLU A 216 21.49 -3.94 20.27
CA GLU A 216 22.37 -3.93 21.45
C GLU A 216 22.86 -5.34 21.81
N ARG A 217 22.05 -6.37 21.59
CA ARG A 217 22.34 -7.76 21.97
C ARG A 217 23.08 -8.56 20.91
N PHE A 218 22.82 -8.30 19.63
CA PHE A 218 23.33 -9.06 18.50
C PHE A 218 24.17 -8.15 17.57
N PRO A 219 25.49 -8.02 17.80
CA PRO A 219 26.34 -7.13 17.03
C PRO A 219 26.38 -7.44 15.53
N ALA A 220 26.08 -8.68 15.12
CA ALA A 220 26.01 -9.08 13.72
C ALA A 220 24.66 -8.76 13.02
N LEU A 221 23.73 -8.08 13.71
CA LEU A 221 22.41 -7.78 13.17
C LEU A 221 22.47 -6.98 11.86
N THR A 222 21.61 -7.37 10.91
CA THR A 222 21.39 -6.71 9.63
C THR A 222 19.92 -6.31 9.49
N TYR A 223 19.68 -5.07 9.04
CA TYR A 223 18.35 -4.56 8.76
C TYR A 223 18.07 -4.60 7.25
N TYR A 224 17.11 -5.44 6.85
CA TYR A 224 16.57 -5.50 5.50
C TYR A 224 15.40 -4.54 5.36
N ALA A 225 15.72 -3.31 4.95
CA ALA A 225 14.76 -2.34 4.49
C ALA A 225 14.20 -2.75 3.12
N GLN A 226 13.02 -2.25 2.76
CA GLN A 226 12.29 -2.78 1.59
C GLN A 226 11.62 -1.71 0.75
N ASN A 227 11.54 -0.45 1.18
CA ASN A 227 10.88 0.58 0.38
C ASN A 227 11.86 1.26 -0.58
N LEU A 228 11.29 1.83 -1.65
CA LEU A 228 12.05 2.68 -2.57
C LEU A 228 12.74 3.84 -1.86
N VAL A 229 12.07 4.48 -0.90
CA VAL A 229 12.66 5.59 -0.13
C VAL A 229 13.86 5.16 0.71
N ASP A 230 13.90 3.90 1.16
CA ASP A 230 15.05 3.35 1.89
C ASP A 230 16.21 3.13 0.91
N ALA A 231 15.92 2.60 -0.29
CA ALA A 231 16.92 2.40 -1.33
C ALA A 231 17.49 3.74 -1.82
N GLU A 232 16.63 4.76 -1.94
CA GLU A 232 17.05 6.12 -2.25
C GLU A 232 17.93 6.70 -1.15
N LEU A 233 17.58 6.53 0.13
CA LEU A 233 18.40 6.99 1.24
C LEU A 233 19.79 6.34 1.23
N LEU A 234 19.87 5.02 0.99
CA LEU A 234 21.15 4.31 0.90
C LEU A 234 21.98 4.77 -0.31
N PHE A 235 21.32 4.98 -1.45
CA PHE A 235 22.00 5.30 -2.70
C PHE A 235 22.41 6.78 -2.82
N TRP A 236 21.60 7.70 -2.32
CA TRP A 236 21.81 9.15 -2.44
C TRP A 236 22.33 9.82 -1.18
N GLY A 237 22.07 9.21 -0.02
CA GLY A 237 22.25 9.82 1.28
C GLY A 237 21.18 10.85 1.64
N ASP A 238 21.38 11.51 2.78
CA ASP A 238 20.56 12.63 3.24
C ASP A 238 21.42 13.74 3.86
N THR A 239 20.77 14.78 4.40
CA THR A 239 21.42 15.89 5.12
C THR A 239 21.14 15.87 6.62
N SER A 240 20.85 14.68 7.18
CA SER A 240 20.46 14.55 8.58
C SER A 240 21.59 14.96 9.53
N ALA A 241 22.84 14.62 9.20
CA ALA A 241 24.01 14.95 10.01
C ALA A 241 24.23 16.47 10.11
N GLU A 242 24.21 17.19 8.99
CA GLU A 242 24.42 18.64 8.93
C GLU A 242 23.29 19.40 9.62
N ALA A 243 22.08 18.85 9.57
CA ALA A 243 20.92 19.41 10.23
C ALA A 243 20.80 19.03 11.71
N GLY A 244 21.70 18.19 12.25
CA GLY A 244 21.60 17.65 13.61
C GLY A 244 20.30 16.87 13.87
N ARG A 245 19.72 16.26 12.82
CA ARG A 245 18.49 15.47 12.95
C ARG A 245 18.83 14.04 13.36
N HIS A 246 18.13 13.54 14.36
CA HIS A 246 18.23 12.17 14.85
C HIS A 246 16.82 11.60 15.04
N GLY A 247 16.68 10.29 14.88
CA GLY A 247 15.43 9.57 15.11
C GLY A 247 15.69 8.21 15.76
N SER A 248 14.71 7.71 16.51
CA SER A 248 14.76 6.38 17.13
C SER A 248 14.45 5.23 16.17
N PHE A 249 14.00 5.55 14.96
CA PHE A 249 13.66 4.59 13.92
C PHE A 249 14.56 4.83 12.69
N PRO A 250 15.03 3.77 12.01
CA PRO A 250 16.04 3.88 10.95
C PRO A 250 15.45 4.46 9.65
N LEU A 251 15.29 5.79 9.60
CA LEU A 251 14.82 6.55 8.43
C LEU A 251 15.81 7.63 7.97
N GLN A 252 16.96 7.73 8.60
CA GLN A 252 17.93 8.80 8.39
C GLN A 252 19.35 8.26 8.57
N LEU A 253 20.33 8.82 7.85
CA LEU A 253 21.72 8.36 7.92
C LEU A 253 22.37 8.52 9.30
N THR A 254 21.88 9.43 10.13
CA THR A 254 22.35 9.60 11.52
C THR A 254 21.94 8.49 12.48
N HIS A 255 21.08 7.55 12.05
CA HIS A 255 20.71 6.41 12.87
C HIS A 255 21.83 5.34 12.86
N GLU A 256 22.08 4.70 14.00
CA GLU A 256 23.24 3.81 14.22
C GLU A 256 23.33 2.66 13.21
N LEU A 257 22.20 2.05 12.84
CA LEU A 257 22.15 1.02 11.78
C LEU A 257 22.72 1.49 10.44
N PHE A 258 22.52 2.76 10.05
CA PHE A 258 23.13 3.31 8.83
C PHE A 258 24.61 3.63 9.04
N GLN A 259 24.95 4.26 10.16
CA GLN A 259 26.35 4.61 10.48
C GLN A 259 27.27 3.38 10.54
N GLN A 260 26.75 2.23 10.96
CA GLN A 260 27.48 0.96 11.00
C GLN A 260 27.31 0.12 9.72
N ASN A 261 26.73 0.68 8.67
CA ASN A 261 26.47 0.01 7.39
C ASN A 261 25.75 -1.35 7.53
N LYS A 262 24.71 -1.39 8.38
CA LYS A 262 23.89 -2.58 8.66
C LYS A 262 22.59 -2.63 7.88
N VAL A 263 22.29 -1.60 7.09
CA VAL A 263 21.04 -1.53 6.32
C VAL A 263 21.27 -2.02 4.90
N ARG A 264 20.36 -2.88 4.41
CA ARG A 264 20.32 -3.41 3.04
C ARG A 264 18.94 -3.15 2.44
N VAL A 265 18.90 -2.83 1.15
CA VAL A 265 17.65 -2.91 0.37
C VAL A 265 17.83 -3.90 -0.78
N PRO A 266 17.19 -5.08 -0.71
CA PRO A 266 17.26 -6.06 -1.77
C PRO A 266 16.58 -5.58 -3.03
N LEU A 267 17.25 -5.75 -4.17
CA LEU A 267 16.72 -5.41 -5.49
C LEU A 267 16.37 -6.65 -6.32
N ASP A 268 16.76 -7.84 -5.89
CA ASP A 268 16.49 -9.08 -6.58
C ASP A 268 16.16 -10.21 -5.57
N PRO A 269 15.11 -11.01 -5.79
CA PRO A 269 14.78 -12.16 -4.94
C PRO A 269 15.94 -13.14 -4.76
N ARG A 270 16.71 -13.44 -5.81
CA ARG A 270 17.79 -14.43 -5.73
C ARG A 270 18.89 -13.96 -4.80
N THR A 271 19.41 -12.75 -5.00
CA THR A 271 20.48 -12.22 -4.15
C THR A 271 19.98 -11.98 -2.73
N TRP A 272 18.70 -11.63 -2.55
CA TRP A 272 18.08 -11.52 -1.24
C TRP A 272 18.05 -12.85 -0.49
N LEU A 273 17.61 -13.93 -1.15
CA LEU A 273 17.58 -15.26 -0.56
C LEU A 273 19.00 -15.76 -0.23
N ASP A 274 19.97 -15.54 -1.13
CA ASP A 274 21.37 -15.92 -0.92
C ASP A 274 21.97 -15.20 0.31
N GLU A 275 21.68 -13.90 0.49
CA GLU A 275 22.10 -13.15 1.68
C GLU A 275 21.41 -13.64 2.96
N LEU A 276 20.10 -13.93 2.89
CA LEU A 276 19.32 -14.38 4.04
C LEU A 276 19.68 -15.81 4.49
N ALA A 277 20.05 -16.70 3.57
CA ALA A 277 20.48 -18.07 3.89
C ALA A 277 21.69 -18.10 4.86
N GLY A 278 22.46 -17.00 4.90
CA GLY A 278 23.52 -16.77 5.87
C GLY A 278 23.05 -16.18 7.20
N HIS A 279 21.79 -16.25 7.57
CA HIS A 279 21.29 -15.76 8.86
C HIS A 279 20.75 -16.90 9.72
N ASP A 280 20.88 -16.73 11.03
CA ASP A 280 20.47 -17.74 12.01
C ASP A 280 19.00 -17.56 12.39
N PHE A 281 18.48 -16.31 12.35
CA PHE A 281 17.07 -16.02 12.59
C PHE A 281 16.66 -14.71 11.94
N ALA A 282 15.40 -14.63 11.49
CA ALA A 282 14.80 -13.41 10.98
C ALA A 282 13.50 -13.06 11.70
N TYR A 283 13.20 -11.79 11.89
CA TYR A 283 11.87 -11.40 12.35
C TYR A 283 11.53 -9.98 11.92
N GLY A 284 10.23 -9.64 11.93
CA GLY A 284 9.84 -8.28 11.64
C GLY A 284 8.42 -8.10 11.13
N THR A 285 8.06 -6.85 10.84
CA THR A 285 6.69 -6.45 10.47
C THR A 285 6.41 -6.53 8.97
N ARG A 286 7.42 -6.83 8.13
CA ARG A 286 7.25 -7.03 6.69
C ARG A 286 7.08 -8.51 6.40
N ILE A 287 5.86 -8.94 6.07
CA ILE A 287 5.56 -10.33 5.73
C ILE A 287 6.52 -10.91 4.69
N HIS A 288 6.81 -10.18 3.60
CA HIS A 288 7.72 -10.65 2.55
C HIS A 288 9.19 -10.70 2.99
N GLY A 289 9.60 -9.93 4.01
CA GLY A 289 10.94 -10.08 4.59
C GLY A 289 11.11 -11.39 5.33
N ASN A 290 10.10 -11.80 6.08
CA ASN A 290 10.09 -13.09 6.77
C ASN A 290 9.88 -14.25 5.79
N ILE A 291 9.03 -14.09 4.77
CA ILE A 291 8.87 -15.10 3.71
C ILE A 291 10.19 -15.30 2.95
N ALA A 292 10.93 -14.23 2.61
CA ALA A 292 12.23 -14.38 1.96
C ALA A 292 13.21 -15.20 2.83
N ALA A 293 13.22 -14.97 4.15
CA ALA A 293 14.06 -15.72 5.08
C ALA A 293 13.66 -17.21 5.13
N LEU A 294 12.37 -17.50 5.24
CA LEU A 294 11.85 -18.87 5.24
C LEU A 294 12.16 -19.59 3.92
N LEU A 295 12.01 -18.92 2.78
CA LEU A 295 12.36 -19.46 1.46
C LEU A 295 13.88 -19.69 1.30
N ALA A 296 14.70 -18.97 2.07
CA ALA A 296 16.14 -19.17 2.13
C ALA A 296 16.56 -20.27 3.14
N GLY A 297 15.61 -20.85 3.89
CA GLY A 297 15.87 -21.84 4.94
C GLY A 297 16.23 -21.23 6.30
N THR A 298 16.10 -19.92 6.47
CA THR A 298 16.30 -19.24 7.76
C THR A 298 14.99 -19.18 8.55
N PRO A 299 14.96 -19.62 9.83
CA PRO A 299 13.75 -19.54 10.65
C PRO A 299 13.32 -18.09 10.83
N ALA A 300 12.01 -17.84 10.72
CA ALA A 300 11.49 -16.48 10.85
C ALA A 300 10.15 -16.37 11.57
N VAL A 301 9.95 -15.25 12.26
CA VAL A 301 8.70 -14.89 12.94
C VAL A 301 8.15 -13.55 12.44
N VAL A 302 6.88 -13.54 12.07
CA VAL A 302 6.19 -12.32 11.63
C VAL A 302 5.65 -11.55 12.84
N LEU A 303 5.95 -10.25 12.90
CA LEU A 303 5.31 -9.33 13.83
C LEU A 303 4.08 -8.71 13.14
N ALA A 304 2.91 -9.32 13.35
CA ALA A 304 1.68 -8.93 12.69
C ALA A 304 1.14 -7.61 13.25
N HIS A 305 0.84 -6.65 12.37
CA HIS A 305 0.39 -5.30 12.75
C HIS A 305 -0.84 -4.83 11.96
N ASP A 306 -1.22 -5.56 10.92
CA ASP A 306 -2.40 -5.27 10.08
C ASP A 306 -3.05 -6.60 9.64
N SER A 307 -4.26 -6.51 9.06
CA SER A 307 -4.96 -7.71 8.56
C SER A 307 -4.21 -8.43 7.45
N ARG A 308 -3.54 -7.68 6.57
CA ARG A 308 -2.82 -8.21 5.41
C ARG A 308 -1.70 -9.18 5.81
N THR A 309 -0.93 -8.82 6.83
CA THR A 309 0.12 -9.69 7.37
C THR A 309 -0.49 -10.87 8.11
N LEU A 310 -1.50 -10.63 8.96
CA LEU A 310 -2.15 -11.65 9.77
C LEU A 310 -2.90 -12.71 8.94
N GLU A 311 -3.59 -12.30 7.87
CA GLU A 311 -4.32 -13.20 6.95
C GLU A 311 -3.35 -14.23 6.33
N LEU A 312 -2.22 -13.79 5.81
CA LEU A 312 -1.21 -14.69 5.25
C LEU A 312 -0.58 -15.58 6.32
N CYS A 313 -0.31 -15.05 7.51
CA CYS A 313 0.21 -15.86 8.60
C CYS A 313 -0.75 -17.00 8.98
N ARG A 314 -2.06 -16.72 9.03
CA ARG A 314 -3.08 -17.72 9.34
C ARG A 314 -3.26 -18.74 8.23
N TYR A 315 -3.32 -18.29 6.97
CA TYR A 315 -3.52 -19.20 5.84
C TYR A 315 -2.34 -20.19 5.67
N PHE A 316 -1.11 -19.71 5.84
CA PHE A 316 0.10 -20.52 5.68
C PHE A 316 0.63 -21.12 6.99
N ASP A 317 -0.05 -20.91 8.12
CA ASP A 317 0.42 -21.30 9.46
C ASP A 317 1.85 -20.80 9.75
N LEU A 318 2.15 -19.56 9.36
CA LEU A 318 3.45 -18.94 9.66
C LEU A 318 3.54 -18.58 11.14
N PRO A 319 4.69 -18.82 11.79
CA PRO A 319 4.94 -18.30 13.13
C PRO A 319 4.78 -16.79 13.18
N HIS A 320 3.92 -16.33 14.07
CA HIS A 320 3.64 -14.90 14.21
C HIS A 320 3.29 -14.52 15.65
N ARG A 321 3.51 -13.23 15.96
CA ARG A 321 3.07 -12.58 17.19
C ARG A 321 2.37 -11.28 16.83
N MET A 322 1.31 -10.93 17.55
CA MET A 322 0.67 -9.62 17.41
C MET A 322 1.59 -8.55 17.98
N LEU A 323 1.91 -7.54 17.16
CA LEU A 323 2.82 -6.46 17.57
C LEU A 323 2.30 -5.67 18.78
N THR A 324 0.98 -5.58 18.95
CA THR A 324 0.33 -4.92 20.10
C THR A 324 0.68 -5.58 21.44
N ASP A 325 1.09 -6.84 21.42
CA ASP A 325 1.32 -7.65 22.62
C ASP A 325 2.82 -7.76 22.95
N LEU A 326 3.67 -7.07 22.19
CA LEU A 326 5.13 -7.15 22.30
C LEU A 326 5.70 -5.91 22.97
N PRO A 327 6.46 -6.06 24.06
CA PRO A 327 7.15 -4.95 24.69
C PRO A 327 8.39 -4.52 23.88
N ALA A 328 8.88 -3.32 24.17
CA ALA A 328 10.05 -2.74 23.51
C ALA A 328 11.34 -3.56 23.67
N ASP A 329 11.45 -4.36 24.73
CA ASP A 329 12.57 -5.23 25.06
C ASP A 329 12.35 -6.69 24.63
N THR A 330 11.47 -6.94 23.65
CA THR A 330 11.26 -8.28 23.09
C THR A 330 12.57 -8.86 22.56
N ASP A 331 12.97 -10.02 23.10
CA ASP A 331 14.21 -10.70 22.75
C ASP A 331 14.02 -11.61 21.51
N PRO A 332 14.81 -11.44 20.44
CA PRO A 332 14.83 -12.36 19.29
C PRO A 332 14.99 -13.84 19.68
N ALA A 333 15.73 -14.15 20.74
CA ALA A 333 15.92 -15.53 21.22
C ALA A 333 14.60 -16.15 21.72
N GLU A 334 13.74 -15.35 22.37
CA GLU A 334 12.42 -15.81 22.83
C GLU A 334 11.46 -16.03 21.66
N LEU A 335 11.48 -15.12 20.68
CA LEU A 335 10.69 -15.29 19.45
C LEU A 335 11.06 -16.58 18.72
N HIS A 336 12.36 -16.85 18.57
CA HIS A 336 12.87 -18.07 17.95
C HIS A 336 12.44 -19.32 18.73
N ALA A 337 12.63 -19.33 20.05
CA ALA A 337 12.29 -20.48 20.88
C ALA A 337 10.78 -20.83 20.90
N GLN A 338 9.92 -19.85 20.61
CA GLN A 338 8.46 -20.01 20.56
C GLN A 338 7.93 -20.29 19.14
N ALA A 339 8.79 -20.24 18.12
CA ALA A 339 8.38 -20.46 16.74
C ALA A 339 8.06 -21.93 16.48
N ASP A 340 6.88 -22.20 15.91
CA ASP A 340 6.47 -23.53 15.47
C ASP A 340 6.21 -23.55 13.97
N PHE A 341 7.10 -24.19 13.22
CA PHE A 341 7.00 -24.30 11.76
C PHE A 341 6.21 -25.53 11.31
N SER A 342 5.73 -26.38 12.22
CA SER A 342 5.08 -27.64 11.87
C SER A 342 3.82 -27.46 11.02
N GLY A 343 2.97 -26.47 11.35
CA GLY A 343 1.78 -26.13 10.56
C GLY A 343 2.13 -25.69 9.13
N LEU A 344 3.13 -24.82 9.00
CA LEU A 344 3.66 -24.38 7.70
C LEU A 344 4.07 -25.59 6.84
N LEU A 345 4.95 -26.44 7.38
CA LEU A 345 5.55 -27.57 6.66
C LEU A 345 4.50 -28.64 6.33
N ASN A 346 3.66 -29.02 7.29
CA ASN A 346 2.68 -30.10 7.12
C ASN A 346 1.57 -29.72 6.11
N GLY A 347 1.11 -28.46 6.13
CA GLY A 347 0.05 -27.99 5.23
C GLY A 347 0.55 -27.49 3.87
N HIS A 348 1.86 -27.37 3.66
CA HIS A 348 2.42 -26.75 2.45
C HIS A 348 1.97 -27.45 1.16
N LYS A 349 2.06 -28.78 1.13
CA LYS A 349 1.71 -29.56 -0.06
C LYS A 349 0.24 -29.37 -0.48
N GLU A 350 -0.67 -29.36 0.48
CA GLU A 350 -2.09 -29.11 0.20
C GLU A 350 -2.31 -27.71 -0.39
N ARG A 351 -1.67 -26.69 0.18
CA ARG A 351 -1.74 -25.31 -0.32
C ARG A 351 -1.11 -25.17 -1.71
N PHE A 352 -0.03 -25.90 -1.97
CA PHE A 352 0.59 -25.97 -3.29
C PHE A 352 -0.37 -26.57 -4.33
N THR A 353 -1.02 -27.69 -4.01
CA THR A 353 -2.04 -28.29 -4.90
C THR A 353 -3.21 -27.34 -5.16
N ARG A 354 -3.70 -26.61 -4.15
CA ARG A 354 -4.74 -25.59 -4.36
C ARG A 354 -4.30 -24.51 -5.35
N TYR A 355 -3.04 -24.12 -5.30
CA TYR A 355 -2.48 -23.13 -6.21
C TYR A 355 -2.34 -23.67 -7.64
N THR A 356 -1.84 -24.89 -7.83
CA THR A 356 -1.74 -25.50 -9.18
C THR A 356 -3.12 -25.80 -9.76
N ASP A 357 -4.07 -26.29 -8.97
CA ASP A 357 -5.48 -26.47 -9.38
C ASP A 357 -6.12 -25.15 -9.85
N PHE A 358 -5.77 -24.02 -9.21
CA PHE A 358 -6.19 -22.69 -9.64
C PHE A 358 -5.58 -22.31 -11.00
N LEU A 359 -4.31 -22.62 -11.23
CA LEU A 359 -3.68 -22.39 -12.54
C LEU A 359 -4.34 -23.24 -13.63
N ASP A 360 -4.58 -24.52 -13.37
CA ASP A 360 -5.22 -25.44 -14.31
C ASP A 360 -6.64 -25.01 -14.65
N ARG A 361 -7.43 -24.59 -13.65
CA ARG A 361 -8.78 -24.05 -13.84
C ARG A 361 -8.80 -22.81 -14.75
N ASN A 362 -7.70 -22.07 -14.81
CA ASN A 362 -7.53 -20.89 -15.64
C ASN A 362 -6.67 -21.14 -16.89
N ASP A 363 -6.50 -22.41 -17.30
CA ASP A 363 -5.74 -22.82 -18.49
C ASP A 363 -4.29 -22.29 -18.50
N LEU A 364 -3.65 -22.25 -17.33
CA LEU A 364 -2.25 -21.86 -17.19
C LEU A 364 -1.38 -23.09 -16.94
N ALA A 365 -0.69 -23.55 -17.98
CA ALA A 365 0.36 -24.55 -17.83
C ALA A 365 1.45 -24.02 -16.88
N ASN A 366 1.90 -24.90 -15.99
CA ASN A 366 2.86 -24.59 -14.94
C ASN A 366 4.06 -25.54 -14.99
N THR A 367 5.21 -25.06 -14.54
CA THR A 367 6.49 -25.78 -14.63
C THR A 367 6.52 -27.09 -13.83
N TYR A 368 5.69 -27.25 -12.81
CA TYR A 368 5.69 -28.42 -11.94
C TYR A 368 4.93 -29.59 -12.56
N ASP A 369 3.70 -29.35 -13.02
CA ASP A 369 2.87 -30.41 -13.61
C ASP A 369 3.10 -30.59 -15.12
N HIS A 370 3.58 -29.55 -15.80
CA HIS A 370 3.69 -29.48 -17.26
C HIS A 370 5.11 -29.20 -17.76
N GLY A 371 6.11 -29.20 -16.87
CA GLY A 371 7.46 -28.77 -17.20
C GLY A 371 8.54 -29.54 -16.46
N ASP A 372 9.65 -28.85 -16.20
CA ASP A 372 10.88 -29.40 -15.61
C ASP A 372 11.03 -29.01 -14.13
N ALA A 373 9.92 -28.72 -13.45
CA ALA A 373 9.86 -28.21 -12.09
C ALA A 373 10.68 -26.92 -11.85
N GLY A 374 10.92 -26.14 -12.91
CA GLY A 374 11.65 -24.88 -12.90
C GLY A 374 13.15 -25.01 -13.15
N ALA A 375 13.66 -26.21 -13.49
CA ALA A 375 15.09 -26.44 -13.66
C ALA A 375 15.73 -25.50 -14.72
N ALA A 376 15.08 -25.27 -15.87
CA ALA A 376 15.57 -24.35 -16.89
C ALA A 376 15.56 -22.88 -16.42
N PHE A 377 14.55 -22.49 -15.64
CA PHE A 377 14.48 -21.17 -15.01
C PHE A 377 15.67 -20.99 -14.06
N ASP A 378 15.89 -21.95 -13.17
CA ASP A 378 16.93 -21.90 -12.15
C ASP A 378 18.32 -21.89 -12.78
N ALA A 379 18.55 -22.68 -13.83
CA ALA A 379 19.80 -22.70 -14.58
C ALA A 379 20.09 -21.35 -15.27
N ARG A 380 19.07 -20.74 -15.90
CA ARG A 380 19.21 -19.43 -16.54
C ARG A 380 19.44 -18.32 -15.50
N LEU A 381 18.76 -18.38 -14.37
CA LEU A 381 18.94 -17.42 -13.28
C LEU A 381 20.33 -17.53 -12.66
N ALA A 382 20.84 -18.75 -12.44
CA ALA A 382 22.18 -18.99 -11.93
C ALA A 382 23.29 -18.50 -12.88
N ALA A 383 23.01 -18.44 -14.19
CA ALA A 383 23.92 -17.88 -15.19
C ALA A 383 23.83 -16.34 -15.32
N THR A 384 22.91 -15.70 -14.60
CA THR A 384 22.69 -14.25 -14.65
C THR A 384 23.43 -13.58 -13.49
N GLU A 385 24.28 -12.59 -13.78
CA GLU A 385 24.96 -11.79 -12.77
C GLU A 385 24.02 -10.68 -12.26
N LEU A 386 23.40 -10.91 -11.11
CA LEU A 386 22.40 -10.01 -10.51
C LEU A 386 23.06 -9.04 -9.52
N PRO A 387 22.54 -7.80 -9.39
CA PRO A 387 23.12 -6.83 -8.47
C PRO A 387 22.94 -7.27 -7.00
N PRO A 388 23.91 -6.96 -6.12
CA PRO A 388 23.71 -7.12 -4.69
C PRO A 388 22.66 -6.13 -4.17
N SER A 389 22.21 -6.32 -2.93
CA SER A 389 21.40 -5.31 -2.23
C SER A 389 22.07 -3.93 -2.23
N VAL A 390 21.26 -2.86 -2.25
CA VAL A 390 21.77 -1.50 -2.04
C VAL A 390 22.34 -1.41 -0.62
N THR A 391 23.53 -0.81 -0.48
CA THR A 391 24.18 -0.52 0.80
C THR A 391 24.34 0.98 0.98
N VAL A 392 24.69 1.42 2.20
CA VAL A 392 24.97 2.83 2.46
C VAL A 392 26.11 3.30 1.56
N TRP A 393 25.88 4.36 0.79
CA TRP A 393 26.92 5.01 0.00
C TRP A 393 27.94 5.68 0.94
N ASP A 394 29.22 5.36 0.76
CA ASP A 394 30.33 5.83 1.58
C ASP A 394 30.92 7.18 1.11
N GLY A 395 30.35 7.77 0.05
CA GLY A 395 30.84 8.99 -0.58
C GLY A 395 31.88 8.75 -1.69
N GLY A 396 32.32 7.51 -1.90
CA GLY A 396 33.26 7.12 -2.94
C GLY A 396 32.64 7.07 -4.34
N ASP A 397 33.50 6.95 -5.37
CA ASP A 397 33.04 6.69 -6.74
C ASP A 397 32.72 5.21 -6.93
N ASP A 398 31.43 4.90 -6.96
CA ASP A 398 30.84 3.59 -7.24
C ASP A 398 30.39 3.45 -8.71
N GLY A 399 30.79 4.38 -9.59
CA GLY A 399 30.37 4.44 -10.99
C GLY A 399 29.00 5.07 -11.21
N ALA A 400 28.25 5.40 -10.15
CA ALA A 400 26.93 6.02 -10.25
C ALA A 400 26.94 7.55 -10.10
N LEU A 401 28.09 8.20 -9.84
CA LEU A 401 28.20 9.66 -9.68
C LEU A 401 27.60 10.45 -10.85
N ARG A 402 27.82 10.02 -12.10
CA ARG A 402 27.24 10.68 -13.27
C ARG A 402 25.70 10.66 -13.23
N TYR A 403 25.12 9.49 -12.95
CA TYR A 403 23.67 9.36 -12.77
C TYR A 403 23.21 10.24 -11.62
N ARG A 404 23.99 10.28 -10.53
CA ARG A 404 23.68 11.10 -9.36
C ARG A 404 23.51 12.57 -9.71
N PHE A 405 24.56 13.17 -10.28
CA PHE A 405 24.53 14.59 -10.64
C PHE A 405 23.51 14.91 -11.72
N ALA A 406 23.33 14.05 -12.72
CA ALA A 406 22.34 14.25 -13.78
C ALA A 406 20.92 14.30 -13.20
N ARG A 407 20.56 13.31 -12.37
CA ARG A 407 19.22 13.24 -11.77
C ARG A 407 18.96 14.40 -10.81
N LEU A 408 19.97 14.80 -10.02
CA LEU A 408 19.84 15.96 -9.13
C LEU A 408 19.55 17.23 -9.94
N ARG A 409 20.24 17.43 -11.06
CA ARG A 409 20.00 18.56 -11.96
C ARG A 409 18.60 18.52 -12.58
N GLU A 410 18.13 17.34 -13.00
CA GLU A 410 16.76 17.15 -13.49
C GLU A 410 15.73 17.49 -12.42
N GLN A 411 15.87 16.94 -11.21
CA GLN A 411 14.96 17.21 -10.09
C GLN A 411 14.92 18.69 -9.71
N ILE A 412 16.05 19.39 -9.70
CA ILE A 412 16.09 20.84 -9.46
C ILE A 412 15.30 21.58 -10.53
N THR A 413 15.46 21.17 -11.80
CA THR A 413 14.77 21.79 -12.93
C THR A 413 13.26 21.51 -12.85
N ASP A 414 12.87 20.26 -12.64
CA ASP A 414 11.47 19.82 -12.53
C ASP A 414 10.76 20.48 -11.34
N ASN A 415 11.44 20.56 -10.19
CA ASN A 415 10.90 21.21 -8.99
C ASN A 415 10.71 22.71 -9.22
N ARG A 416 11.65 23.39 -9.88
CA ARG A 416 11.51 24.80 -10.24
C ARG A 416 10.33 25.01 -11.19
N THR A 417 10.23 24.24 -12.26
CA THR A 417 9.11 24.33 -13.22
C THR A 417 7.77 24.03 -12.56
N SER A 418 7.71 23.02 -11.68
CA SER A 418 6.50 22.67 -10.93
C SER A 418 6.10 23.76 -9.93
N ALA A 419 7.07 24.37 -9.25
CA ALA A 419 6.84 25.50 -8.35
C ALA A 419 6.31 26.73 -9.11
N GLU A 420 6.89 27.06 -10.25
CA GLU A 420 6.43 28.14 -11.13
C GLU A 420 4.99 27.89 -11.62
N ARG A 421 4.67 26.65 -12.02
CA ARG A 421 3.30 26.27 -12.42
C ARG A 421 2.31 26.42 -11.27
N ARG A 422 2.63 25.93 -10.07
CA ARG A 422 1.78 26.07 -8.86
C ARG A 422 1.59 27.53 -8.48
N ALA A 423 2.65 28.34 -8.53
CA ALA A 423 2.56 29.78 -8.27
C ALA A 423 1.61 30.48 -9.26
N ASN A 424 1.69 30.13 -10.55
CA ASN A 424 0.79 30.66 -11.57
C ASN A 424 -0.67 30.22 -11.37
N GLU A 425 -0.92 28.97 -10.97
CA GLU A 425 -2.26 28.47 -10.65
C GLU A 425 -2.83 29.16 -9.41
N LEU A 426 -2.03 29.33 -8.35
CA LEU A 426 -2.43 30.06 -7.14
C LEU A 426 -2.71 31.53 -7.45
N ALA A 427 -1.90 32.18 -8.29
CA ALA A 427 -2.14 33.55 -8.73
C ALA A 427 -3.49 33.68 -9.48
N LYS A 428 -3.82 32.73 -10.35
CA LYS A 428 -5.13 32.69 -11.04
C LYS A 428 -6.29 32.48 -10.05
N LYS A 429 -6.16 31.51 -9.12
CA LYS A 429 -7.17 31.25 -8.08
C LYS A 429 -7.37 32.46 -7.17
N ASN A 430 -6.30 33.11 -6.75
CA ASN A 430 -6.36 34.32 -5.91
C ASN A 430 -7.05 35.48 -6.64
N LYS A 431 -6.76 35.67 -7.93
CA LYS A 431 -7.46 36.67 -8.75
C LYS A 431 -8.96 36.39 -8.86
N GLU A 432 -9.35 35.12 -8.99
CA GLU A 432 -10.76 34.73 -9.03
C GLU A 432 -11.44 34.89 -7.67
N LEU A 433 -10.78 34.50 -6.57
CA LEU A 433 -11.28 34.74 -5.21
C LEU A 433 -11.46 36.23 -4.93
N GLN A 434 -10.51 37.08 -5.32
CA GLN A 434 -10.64 38.53 -5.19
C GLN A 434 -11.88 39.06 -5.93
N LYS A 435 -12.15 38.59 -7.16
CA LYS A 435 -13.39 38.97 -7.87
C LYS A 435 -14.65 38.52 -7.12
N ARG A 436 -14.66 37.30 -6.59
CA ARG A 436 -15.81 36.77 -5.82
C ARG A 436 -16.04 37.56 -4.54
N ILE A 437 -14.96 37.95 -3.85
CA ILE A 437 -15.03 38.81 -2.66
C ILE A 437 -15.62 40.18 -3.03
N THR A 438 -15.09 40.85 -4.06
CA THR A 438 -15.63 42.15 -4.51
C THR A 438 -17.12 42.05 -4.91
N ALA A 439 -17.52 40.96 -5.57
CA ALA A 439 -18.91 40.72 -5.92
C ALA A 439 -19.79 40.48 -4.68
N ALA A 440 -19.29 39.75 -3.68
CA ALA A 440 -19.97 39.54 -2.41
C ALA A 440 -20.12 40.85 -1.62
N ASP A 441 -19.08 41.67 -1.54
CA ASP A 441 -19.11 42.99 -0.88
C ASP A 441 -20.14 43.92 -1.52
N THR A 442 -20.23 43.91 -2.86
CA THR A 442 -21.22 44.69 -3.60
C THR A 442 -22.65 44.23 -3.28
N ARG A 443 -22.88 42.92 -3.22
CA ARG A 443 -24.17 42.35 -2.82
C ARG A 443 -24.51 42.68 -1.37
N HIS A 444 -23.54 42.58 -0.46
CA HIS A 444 -23.71 42.92 0.95
C HIS A 444 -24.15 44.38 1.10
N SER A 445 -23.45 45.32 0.45
CA SER A 445 -23.82 46.74 0.46
C SER A 445 -25.22 47.01 -0.10
N THR A 446 -25.65 46.23 -1.10
CA THR A 446 -27.01 46.34 -1.66
C THR A 446 -28.05 45.86 -0.65
N VAL A 447 -27.83 44.70 -0.03
CA VAL A 447 -28.72 44.16 1.01
C VAL A 447 -28.81 45.09 2.22
N GLU A 448 -27.70 45.70 2.64
CA GLU A 448 -27.70 46.71 3.72
C GLU A 448 -28.60 47.90 3.40
N LYS A 449 -28.52 48.44 2.18
CA LYS A 449 -29.38 49.55 1.73
C LYS A 449 -30.86 49.16 1.69
N GLU A 450 -31.17 47.95 1.21
CA GLU A 450 -32.53 47.42 1.19
C GLU A 450 -33.08 47.23 2.61
N LEU A 451 -32.28 46.71 3.53
CA LEU A 451 -32.64 46.53 4.93
C LEU A 451 -32.94 47.87 5.61
N ASP A 452 -32.12 48.89 5.38
CA ASP A 452 -32.34 50.24 5.90
C ASP A 452 -33.60 50.89 5.33
N ALA A 453 -33.88 50.70 4.03
CA ALA A 453 -35.12 51.14 3.41
C ALA A 453 -36.34 50.43 4.02
N LEU A 454 -36.24 49.13 4.27
CA LEU A 454 -37.28 48.33 4.91
C LEU A 454 -37.54 48.82 6.34
N ARG A 455 -36.48 49.04 7.14
CA ARG A 455 -36.56 49.60 8.49
C ARG A 455 -37.30 50.93 8.50
N LYS A 456 -36.95 51.86 7.60
CA LYS A 456 -37.65 53.15 7.45
C LYS A 456 -39.15 52.97 7.12
N ARG A 457 -39.50 52.01 6.26
CA ARG A 457 -40.90 51.70 5.91
C ARG A 457 -41.66 51.13 7.10
N VAL A 458 -41.06 50.23 7.88
CA VAL A 458 -41.64 49.66 9.10
C VAL A 458 -41.91 50.78 10.12
N THR A 459 -40.92 51.62 10.43
CA THR A 459 -41.12 52.76 11.35
C THR A 459 -42.21 53.73 10.88
N ALA A 460 -42.30 53.98 9.58
CA ALA A 460 -43.38 54.80 9.02
C ALA A 460 -44.76 54.14 9.15
N ALA A 461 -44.84 52.81 8.97
CA ALA A 461 -46.06 52.04 9.17
C ALA A 461 -46.49 52.03 10.64
N GLU A 462 -45.56 51.81 11.58
CA GLU A 462 -45.81 51.88 13.02
C GLU A 462 -46.35 53.26 13.43
N LYS A 463 -45.75 54.35 12.92
CA LYS A 463 -46.27 55.71 13.15
C LYS A 463 -47.69 55.89 12.60
N ARG A 464 -47.98 55.33 11.42
CA ARG A 464 -49.33 55.37 10.83
C ARG A 464 -50.34 54.59 11.67
N VAL A 465 -49.98 53.39 12.12
CA VAL A 465 -50.82 52.54 13.00
C VAL A 465 -51.09 53.27 14.31
N SER A 466 -50.08 53.80 15.00
CA SER A 466 -50.26 54.60 16.22
C SER A 466 -51.15 55.82 15.99
N GLY A 467 -51.02 56.49 14.83
CA GLY A 467 -51.90 57.60 14.45
C GLY A 467 -53.35 57.17 14.17
N ILE A 468 -53.57 55.95 13.68
CA ILE A 468 -54.90 55.35 13.52
C ILE A 468 -55.47 55.00 14.89
N GLU A 469 -54.71 54.36 15.77
CA GLU A 469 -55.10 54.02 17.14
C GLU A 469 -55.49 55.26 17.94
N ARG A 470 -54.68 56.33 17.91
CA ARG A 470 -55.04 57.61 18.55
C ARG A 470 -56.33 58.19 17.99
N ARG A 471 -56.53 58.16 16.67
CA ARG A 471 -57.77 58.65 16.04
C ARG A 471 -58.98 57.79 16.40
N ALA A 472 -58.82 56.48 16.51
CA ALA A 472 -59.85 55.56 16.98
C ALA A 472 -60.18 55.82 18.46
N LEU A 473 -59.18 56.05 19.32
CA LEU A 473 -59.37 56.46 20.72
C LEU A 473 -60.11 57.80 20.84
N VAL A 474 -59.83 58.77 19.97
CA VAL A 474 -60.53 60.07 19.98
C VAL A 474 -61.96 59.97 19.42
N ARG A 475 -62.21 59.17 18.38
CA ARG A 475 -63.55 59.00 17.78
C ARG A 475 -64.46 58.03 18.53
N ILE A 476 -63.91 56.93 19.05
CA ILE A 476 -64.66 55.81 19.63
C ILE A 476 -64.56 55.82 21.16
N GLY A 477 -63.52 56.42 21.74
CA GLY A 477 -63.37 56.57 23.20
C GLY A 477 -64.56 57.23 23.90
N PRO A 478 -65.19 58.29 23.32
CA PRO A 478 -66.43 58.85 23.87
C PRO A 478 -67.62 57.88 23.81
N ALA A 479 -67.68 56.98 22.81
CA ALA A 479 -68.73 55.98 22.67
C ALA A 479 -68.54 54.78 23.62
N LEU A 480 -67.29 54.40 23.90
CA LEU A 480 -66.95 53.36 24.88
C LEU A 480 -67.09 53.84 26.33
N ARG A 481 -66.71 55.09 26.65
CA ARG A 481 -67.00 55.69 27.98
C ARG A 481 -68.49 55.84 28.26
N ARG A 482 -69.35 55.87 27.23
CA ARG A 482 -70.82 55.82 27.36
C ARG A 482 -71.39 54.41 27.53
N ARG A 483 -70.58 53.35 27.38
CA ARG A 483 -71.02 51.94 27.47
C ARG A 483 -70.39 51.14 28.61
N VAL A 484 -69.53 51.74 29.44
CA VAL A 484 -69.09 51.12 30.70
C VAL A 484 -69.96 51.70 31.83
N PRO A 485 -70.88 50.91 32.42
CA PRO A 485 -71.73 51.41 33.48
C PRO A 485 -70.92 51.67 34.74
N ARG A 486 -71.26 52.79 35.37
CA ARG A 486 -71.39 52.88 36.81
C ARG A 486 -72.24 51.68 37.29
N VAL A 487 -71.57 50.60 37.65
CA VAL A 487 -71.95 49.77 38.79
C VAL A 487 -71.44 50.56 40.00
N GLU A 488 -72.34 51.23 40.71
CA GLU A 488 -72.11 51.56 42.12
C GLU A 488 -73.11 50.76 42.93
N ARG A 489 -72.61 49.74 43.62
CA ARG A 489 -73.17 49.26 44.89
C ARG A 489 -71.95 49.00 45.75
N LYS A 490 -71.70 49.88 46.73
CA LYS A 490 -72.30 49.90 48.09
C LYS A 490 -71.33 49.19 49.03
N THR A 491 -71.14 49.81 50.20
CA THR A 491 -70.83 49.20 51.51
C THR A 491 -69.49 48.46 51.60
N GLU A 492 -68.72 48.47 52.68
CA GLU A 492 -68.69 49.08 54.02
C GLU A 492 -67.25 48.76 54.50
N ASP A 493 -66.71 49.58 55.41
CA ASP A 493 -65.36 49.53 56.02
C ASP A 493 -64.16 50.06 55.20
#